data_AF-A0A0S4UQC2-F1
#
_entry.id   AF-A0A0S4UQC2-F1
#
_cell.length_a   1.000
_cell.length_b   1.000
_cell.length_c   1.000
_cell.angle_alpha   90.00
_cell.angle_beta   90.00
_cell.angle_gamma   90.00
#
_symmetry.space_group_name_H-M   'P 1'
#
loop_
_entity.id
_entity.type
_entity.pdbx_description
1 polymer ?
#
loop_
_entity_poly.entity_id
_entity_poly.type
_entity_poly.pdbx_seq_one_letter_code
_entity_poly.pdbx_strand_id
1 'polypeptide(L)'
;MCIRDRVTTVRAGPGYSAADVVPTRTAEEAGTLKSGSGTAQEATNATKSNSDGTQGITGNAQALYDQLPKRLQTKTVATDGQVNTISGYGATLPKGYTYVDPAKVIQRAEEIGHDLRAAGAMDQGVPGQYSASHAEKQAIVNNPGATQVDVSRPMCKDCQAFYQAEAAAQNRPIVVSDPNSIRTFLPNGAVSVKPRD
;
A
#
# COMPACT_ATOMS: atom_id res chain seq x y z
N MET A 1 -40.21 -36.11 34.90
CA MET A 1 -40.10 -34.79 34.23
C MET A 1 -38.71 -34.67 33.61
N CYS A 2 -38.63 -34.58 32.28
CA CYS A 2 -37.39 -34.41 31.54
C CYS A 2 -37.15 -32.92 31.28
N ILE A 3 -35.98 -32.38 31.61
CA ILE A 3 -35.54 -31.05 31.17
C ILE A 3 -34.29 -31.27 30.31
N ARG A 4 -34.38 -30.78 29.07
CA ARG A 4 -33.46 -31.02 27.96
C ARG A 4 -32.33 -29.99 27.99
N ASP A 5 -31.10 -30.46 27.99
CA ASP A 5 -29.93 -29.69 27.58
C ASP A 5 -30.05 -29.29 26.11
N ARG A 6 -29.92 -27.98 25.83
CA ARG A 6 -29.71 -27.46 24.48
C ARG A 6 -28.25 -27.06 24.32
N VAL A 7 -27.49 -27.94 23.69
CA VAL A 7 -26.24 -27.61 23.00
C VAL A 7 -26.62 -26.83 21.74
N THR A 8 -26.24 -25.57 21.66
CA THR A 8 -26.39 -24.77 20.44
C THR A 8 -25.14 -24.93 19.59
N THR A 9 -25.28 -25.71 18.51
CA THR A 9 -24.32 -25.88 17.42
C THR A 9 -24.04 -24.53 16.75
N VAL A 10 -22.78 -24.10 16.74
CA VAL A 10 -22.31 -23.00 15.87
C VAL A 10 -22.16 -23.56 14.45
N ARG A 11 -22.93 -23.01 13.52
CA ARG A 11 -22.87 -23.33 12.08
C ARG A 11 -21.60 -22.72 11.47
N ALA A 12 -20.78 -23.57 10.87
CA ALA A 12 -19.74 -23.18 9.93
C ALA A 12 -20.36 -22.60 8.64
N GLY A 13 -19.92 -21.42 8.24
CA GLY A 13 -20.13 -20.82 6.91
C GLY A 13 -18.97 -21.17 5.96
N PRO A 14 -19.15 -21.01 4.64
CA PRO A 14 -18.63 -21.93 3.63
C PRO A 14 -17.14 -21.76 3.34
N GLY A 15 -16.43 -22.89 3.32
CA GLY A 15 -15.06 -22.99 2.82
C GLY A 15 -15.01 -22.81 1.31
N TYR A 16 -14.02 -22.06 0.85
CA TYR A 16 -13.60 -22.07 -0.55
C TYR A 16 -12.53 -23.15 -0.70
N SER A 17 -12.91 -24.24 -1.35
CA SER A 17 -12.10 -25.42 -1.62
C SER A 17 -11.08 -25.17 -2.73
N ALA A 18 -9.87 -25.70 -2.56
CA ALA A 18 -8.77 -25.70 -3.52
C ALA A 18 -9.00 -26.69 -4.68
N ALA A 19 -10.03 -26.47 -5.52
CA ALA A 19 -10.41 -27.39 -6.59
C ALA A 19 -10.55 -26.80 -8.00
N ASP A 20 -10.19 -25.53 -8.24
CA ASP A 20 -10.17 -24.95 -9.59
C ASP A 20 -8.74 -24.60 -10.02
N VAL A 21 -7.91 -25.64 -10.17
CA VAL A 21 -6.66 -25.58 -10.94
C VAL A 21 -6.81 -26.54 -12.10
N VAL A 22 -7.19 -26.01 -13.27
CA VAL A 22 -7.13 -26.78 -14.51
C VAL A 22 -5.68 -26.78 -15.01
N PRO A 23 -5.04 -27.94 -15.22
CA PRO A 23 -3.71 -28.02 -15.77
C PRO A 23 -3.82 -28.18 -17.29
N THR A 24 -3.16 -27.30 -18.05
CA THR A 24 -2.84 -27.61 -19.46
C THR A 24 -1.34 -27.44 -19.66
N ARG A 25 -0.64 -28.57 -19.69
CA ARG A 25 0.70 -28.70 -20.25
C ARG A 25 0.57 -29.09 -21.72
N THR A 26 1.30 -28.38 -22.57
CA THR A 26 1.85 -28.95 -23.80
C THR A 26 3.24 -28.33 -24.00
N ALA A 27 4.27 -29.17 -23.92
CA ALA A 27 5.59 -28.96 -24.50
C ALA A 27 5.46 -29.23 -26.03
N GLU A 28 6.33 -28.89 -26.99
CA GLU A 28 7.75 -28.56 -27.13
C GLU A 28 7.82 -27.59 -28.35
N GLU A 29 8.84 -26.76 -28.58
CA GLU A 29 9.98 -27.12 -29.47
C GLU A 29 11.07 -26.01 -29.41
N ALA A 30 12.31 -26.45 -29.65
CA ALA A 30 13.58 -25.73 -29.54
C ALA A 30 13.77 -24.56 -30.52
N GLY A 31 14.67 -23.63 -30.16
CA GLY A 31 15.10 -22.57 -31.08
C GLY A 31 16.16 -21.60 -30.53
N THR A 32 17.42 -22.06 -30.53
CA THR A 32 18.65 -21.30 -30.84
C THR A 32 19.03 -20.04 -30.04
N LEU A 33 20.16 -20.17 -29.35
CA LEU A 33 21.05 -19.10 -28.88
C LEU A 33 21.54 -18.20 -30.04
N LYS A 34 21.50 -16.87 -29.86
CA LYS A 34 22.49 -15.98 -30.47
C LYS A 34 22.72 -14.70 -29.65
N SER A 35 24.00 -14.45 -29.39
CA SER A 35 24.58 -13.24 -28.78
C SER A 35 24.21 -11.95 -29.52
N GLY A 36 24.11 -10.86 -28.76
CA GLY A 36 24.06 -9.49 -29.29
C GLY A 36 24.45 -8.47 -28.23
N SER A 37 25.73 -8.14 -28.18
CA SER A 37 26.30 -6.97 -27.53
C SER A 37 25.75 -5.69 -28.17
N GLY A 38 25.33 -4.70 -27.36
CA GLY A 38 24.90 -3.39 -27.84
C GLY A 38 24.77 -2.40 -26.70
N THR A 39 25.80 -1.58 -26.54
CA THR A 39 25.86 -0.40 -25.67
C THR A 39 24.90 0.70 -26.11
N ALA A 40 24.56 1.54 -25.13
CA ALA A 40 24.43 3.00 -25.22
C ALA A 40 23.00 3.60 -25.17
N GLN A 41 22.98 4.67 -24.37
CA GLN A 41 22.19 5.90 -24.54
C GLN A 41 20.79 5.97 -23.91
N GLU A 42 20.80 6.55 -22.71
CA GLU A 42 20.24 7.88 -22.48
C GLU A 42 18.81 8.10 -22.96
N ALA A 43 17.86 7.93 -22.05
CA ALA A 43 16.55 8.56 -22.15
C ALA A 43 16.47 9.72 -21.15
N THR A 44 17.14 10.82 -21.47
CA THR A 44 16.69 12.13 -21.00
C THR A 44 15.36 12.42 -21.67
N ASN A 45 14.25 12.21 -20.96
CA ASN A 45 13.01 12.89 -21.31
C ASN A 45 12.24 13.25 -20.05
N ALA A 46 12.72 14.33 -19.41
CA ALA A 46 11.97 15.06 -18.40
C ALA A 46 10.81 15.78 -19.10
N THR A 47 9.73 15.04 -19.39
CA THR A 47 8.45 15.64 -19.74
C THR A 47 7.89 16.31 -18.49
N LYS A 48 8.03 17.64 -18.43
CA LYS A 48 7.31 18.49 -17.48
C LYS A 48 5.82 18.40 -17.79
N SER A 49 5.11 17.46 -17.15
CA SER A 49 3.66 17.43 -17.14
C SER A 49 3.15 18.22 -15.95
N ASN A 50 2.71 19.45 -16.20
CA ASN A 50 1.74 20.13 -15.35
C ASN A 50 0.41 19.39 -15.50
N SER A 51 0.15 18.38 -14.67
CA SER A 51 -1.06 17.57 -14.75
C SER A 51 -1.59 17.23 -13.37
N ASP A 52 -2.74 17.85 -13.07
CA ASP A 52 -3.81 17.42 -12.17
C ASP A 52 -3.89 15.88 -12.05
N GLY A 53 -3.15 15.30 -11.08
CA GLY A 53 -3.39 13.96 -10.55
C GLY A 53 -2.61 12.78 -11.14
N THR A 54 -1.51 12.96 -11.88
CA THR A 54 -0.66 11.82 -12.28
C THR A 54 0.78 12.03 -11.79
N GLN A 55 0.99 11.71 -10.52
CA GLN A 55 2.32 11.68 -9.91
C GLN A 55 2.83 10.24 -9.96
N GLY A 56 3.80 9.98 -10.85
CA GLY A 56 4.43 8.66 -10.97
C GLY A 56 5.37 8.36 -9.81
N ILE A 57 5.78 7.10 -9.65
CA ILE A 57 6.86 6.74 -8.73
C ILE A 57 8.16 7.33 -9.26
N THR A 58 8.74 8.23 -8.47
CA THR A 58 10.04 8.85 -8.79
C THR A 58 11.14 8.33 -7.88
N GLY A 59 10.78 7.72 -6.75
CA GLY A 59 11.73 7.49 -5.66
C GLY A 59 12.28 8.80 -5.10
N ASN A 60 11.57 9.92 -5.29
CA ASN A 60 11.87 11.24 -4.73
C ASN A 60 10.60 11.85 -4.14
N ALA A 61 10.33 11.51 -2.89
CA ALA A 61 9.19 12.03 -2.13
C ALA A 61 9.16 13.57 -1.97
N GLN A 62 10.32 14.23 -2.01
CA GLN A 62 10.36 15.69 -1.97
C GLN A 62 9.78 16.28 -3.27
N ALA A 63 10.15 15.71 -4.41
CA ALA A 63 9.58 16.11 -5.70
C ALA A 63 8.06 15.89 -5.76
N LEU A 64 7.56 14.81 -5.13
CA LEU A 64 6.12 14.59 -4.97
C LEU A 64 5.47 15.74 -4.19
N TYR A 65 6.05 16.16 -3.06
CA TYR A 65 5.52 17.27 -2.25
C TYR A 65 5.54 18.61 -3.00
N ASP A 66 6.65 18.93 -3.67
CA ASP A 66 6.85 20.20 -4.37
C ASP A 66 5.87 20.40 -5.53
N GLN A 67 5.45 19.30 -6.16
CA GLN A 67 4.47 19.29 -7.24
C GLN A 67 3.01 19.35 -6.75
N LEU A 68 2.75 19.18 -5.45
CA LEU A 68 1.40 19.27 -4.92
C LEU A 68 0.86 20.70 -5.02
N PRO A 69 -0.39 20.89 -5.46
CA PRO A 69 -1.09 22.15 -5.28
C PRO A 69 -1.02 22.60 -3.82
N LYS A 70 -0.76 23.89 -3.55
CA LYS A 70 -0.61 24.43 -2.18
C LYS A 70 -1.73 24.00 -1.22
N ARG A 71 -2.97 23.89 -1.71
CA ARG A 71 -4.13 23.44 -0.92
C ARG A 71 -4.01 22.00 -0.39
N LEU A 72 -3.18 21.15 -1.01
CA LEU A 72 -2.97 19.74 -0.63
C LEU A 72 -1.69 19.53 0.17
N GLN A 73 -0.78 20.52 0.25
CA GLN A 73 0.46 20.44 1.03
C GLN A 73 0.22 20.34 2.56
N THR A 74 -1.00 20.64 3.01
CA THR A 74 -1.46 20.43 4.39
C THR A 74 -1.87 18.98 4.68
N LYS A 75 -2.02 18.15 3.64
CA LYS A 75 -2.35 16.73 3.73
C LYS A 75 -1.16 15.86 3.32
N THR A 76 -1.17 14.60 3.73
CA THR A 76 -0.25 13.59 3.17
C THR A 76 -0.85 13.04 1.89
N VAL A 77 -0.03 12.92 0.86
CA VAL A 77 -0.35 12.21 -0.38
C VAL A 77 0.61 11.03 -0.49
N ALA A 78 0.11 9.88 -0.94
CA ALA A 78 0.93 8.74 -1.30
C ALA A 78 0.60 8.28 -2.72
N THR A 79 1.59 7.85 -3.48
CA THR A 79 1.41 7.29 -4.82
C THR A 79 2.12 5.95 -4.92
N ASP A 80 1.50 5.00 -5.61
CA ASP A 80 2.11 3.73 -6.06
C ASP A 80 2.47 3.76 -7.56
N GLY A 81 2.31 4.93 -8.21
CA GLY A 81 2.52 5.15 -9.64
C GLY A 81 1.30 4.90 -10.51
N GLN A 82 0.25 4.29 -9.97
CA GLN A 82 -1.03 4.05 -10.63
C GLN A 82 -2.13 4.93 -10.06
N VAL A 83 -2.18 5.06 -8.74
CA VAL A 83 -3.15 5.85 -8.00
C VAL A 83 -2.45 6.78 -7.01
N ASN A 84 -3.08 7.93 -6.74
CA ASN A 84 -2.66 8.80 -5.64
C ASN A 84 -3.71 8.74 -4.53
N THR A 85 -3.32 8.33 -3.35
CA THR A 85 -4.16 8.41 -2.16
C THR A 85 -3.87 9.70 -1.39
N ILE A 86 -4.86 10.16 -0.62
CA ILE A 86 -4.74 11.37 0.18
C ILE A 86 -5.26 11.13 1.60
N SER A 87 -4.58 11.70 2.59
CA SER A 87 -4.90 11.47 3.99
C SER A 87 -6.27 12.03 4.39
N GLY A 88 -6.88 11.33 5.34
CA GLY A 88 -8.22 11.60 5.83
C GLY A 88 -9.26 10.82 5.04
N TYR A 89 -10.50 11.20 5.27
CA TYR A 89 -11.72 10.63 4.71
C TYR A 89 -12.74 11.77 4.67
N GLY A 90 -13.60 11.80 3.67
CA GLY A 90 -14.59 12.86 3.56
C GLY A 90 -15.31 12.88 2.21
N ALA A 91 -16.37 13.68 2.13
CA ALA A 91 -17.24 13.74 0.96
C ALA A 91 -16.57 14.39 -0.27
N THR A 92 -15.64 15.31 -0.05
CA THR A 92 -14.98 16.03 -1.15
C THR A 92 -13.58 15.47 -1.38
N LEU A 93 -13.44 14.78 -2.51
CA LEU A 93 -12.19 14.22 -2.99
C LEU A 93 -11.59 15.14 -4.06
N PRO A 94 -10.33 15.59 -3.91
CA PRO A 94 -9.65 16.29 -4.98
C PRO A 94 -9.55 15.42 -6.25
N LYS A 95 -9.75 16.02 -7.42
CA LYS A 95 -9.62 15.32 -8.70
C LYS A 95 -8.24 14.67 -8.83
N GLY A 96 -8.21 13.42 -9.30
CA GLY A 96 -6.97 12.65 -9.48
C GLY A 96 -6.40 12.00 -8.21
N TYR A 97 -7.18 12.02 -7.12
CA TYR A 97 -6.86 11.31 -5.88
C TYR A 97 -7.95 10.30 -5.56
N THR A 98 -7.65 9.39 -4.64
CA THR A 98 -8.57 8.36 -4.16
C THR A 98 -8.55 8.31 -2.63
N TYR A 99 -9.72 8.12 -2.03
CA TYR A 99 -9.82 7.66 -0.64
C TYR A 99 -10.07 6.15 -0.65
N VAL A 100 -9.34 5.43 0.20
CA VAL A 100 -9.72 4.08 0.60
C VAL A 100 -10.53 4.17 1.88
N ASP A 101 -11.62 3.41 1.94
CA ASP A 101 -12.44 3.31 3.14
C ASP A 101 -11.57 2.89 4.34
N PRO A 102 -11.54 3.68 5.43
CA PRO A 102 -10.82 3.31 6.64
C PRO A 102 -11.20 1.92 7.17
N ALA A 103 -12.45 1.46 6.98
CA ALA A 103 -12.86 0.11 7.37
C ALA A 103 -12.07 -0.98 6.63
N LYS A 104 -11.75 -0.78 5.34
CA LYS A 104 -10.93 -1.71 4.57
C LYS A 104 -9.49 -1.75 5.09
N VAL A 105 -8.94 -0.60 5.48
CA VAL A 105 -7.60 -0.51 6.05
C VAL A 105 -7.55 -1.14 7.45
N ILE A 106 -8.58 -0.95 8.27
CA ILE A 106 -8.73 -1.60 9.58
C ILE A 106 -8.79 -3.11 9.41
N GLN A 107 -9.65 -3.62 8.52
CA GLN A 107 -9.75 -5.05 8.22
C GLN A 107 -8.39 -5.60 7.77
N ARG A 108 -7.67 -4.90 6.87
CA ARG A 108 -6.35 -5.36 6.45
C ARG A 108 -5.35 -5.38 7.60
N ALA A 109 -5.39 -4.39 8.49
CA ALA A 109 -4.52 -4.36 9.67
C ALA A 109 -4.76 -5.57 10.57
N GLU A 110 -6.02 -5.95 10.80
CA GLU A 110 -6.40 -7.16 11.54
C GLU A 110 -5.86 -8.44 10.85
N GLU A 111 -6.02 -8.55 9.52
CA GLU A 111 -5.56 -9.71 8.74
C GLU A 111 -4.04 -9.93 8.82
N ILE A 112 -3.26 -8.84 8.89
CA ILE A 112 -1.79 -8.91 8.97
C ILE A 112 -1.27 -8.89 10.42
N GLY A 113 -2.16 -8.86 11.41
CA GLY A 113 -1.80 -8.80 12.84
C GLY A 113 -1.15 -7.48 13.27
N HIS A 114 -1.53 -6.37 12.65
CA HIS A 114 -1.07 -5.02 13.01
C HIS A 114 -2.13 -4.28 13.83
N ASP A 115 -1.77 -3.90 15.06
CA ASP A 115 -2.63 -3.06 15.89
C ASP A 115 -2.54 -1.59 15.45
N LEU A 116 -3.62 -1.06 14.87
CA LEU A 116 -3.70 0.35 14.52
C LEU A 116 -3.70 1.23 15.77
N ARG A 117 -2.84 2.25 15.77
CA ARG A 117 -2.81 3.23 16.86
C ARG A 117 -4.15 3.96 17.02
N ALA A 118 -4.76 3.84 18.20
CA ALA A 118 -5.92 4.64 18.56
C ALA A 118 -5.58 6.13 18.70
N ALA A 119 -6.49 7.00 18.23
CA ALA A 119 -6.34 8.45 18.25
C ALA A 119 -7.39 9.16 19.13
N GLY A 120 -8.18 8.41 19.89
CA GLY A 120 -9.17 8.95 20.82
C GLY A 120 -10.30 9.66 20.07
N ALA A 121 -10.58 10.93 20.40
CA ALA A 121 -11.66 11.68 19.76
C ALA A 121 -11.49 11.83 18.23
N MET A 122 -10.26 11.77 17.71
CA MET A 122 -10.00 11.83 16.27
C MET A 122 -10.48 10.59 15.50
N ASP A 123 -10.69 9.47 16.19
CA ASP A 123 -11.22 8.23 15.62
C ASP A 123 -12.73 8.30 15.35
N GLN A 124 -13.43 9.38 15.76
CA GLN A 124 -14.86 9.61 15.47
C GLN A 124 -15.78 8.42 15.82
N GLY A 125 -15.42 7.65 16.85
CA GLY A 125 -16.21 6.51 17.35
C GLY A 125 -15.77 5.13 16.84
N VAL A 126 -14.84 5.04 15.89
CA VAL A 126 -14.29 3.76 15.41
C VAL A 126 -12.78 3.70 15.73
N PRO A 127 -12.36 2.92 16.73
CA PRO A 127 -10.95 2.85 17.14
C PRO A 127 -9.98 2.64 15.98
N GLY A 128 -8.94 3.47 15.90
CA GLY A 128 -7.92 3.39 14.85
C GLY A 128 -8.33 4.01 13.51
N GLN A 129 -9.56 4.51 13.33
CA GLN A 129 -10.04 5.12 12.08
C GLN A 129 -9.17 6.27 11.62
N TYR A 130 -8.69 7.12 12.53
CA TYR A 130 -7.79 8.22 12.16
C TYR A 130 -6.51 7.67 11.53
N SER A 131 -5.90 6.66 12.15
CA SER A 131 -4.66 6.02 11.71
C SER A 131 -4.85 5.20 10.43
N ALA A 132 -6.00 4.57 10.24
CA ALA A 132 -6.41 3.87 9.02
C ALA A 132 -6.55 4.83 7.82
N SER A 133 -6.87 6.09 8.10
CA SER A 133 -7.06 7.13 7.09
C SER A 133 -5.75 7.77 6.61
N HIS A 134 -4.59 7.26 7.03
CA HIS A 134 -3.30 7.71 6.53
C HIS A 134 -3.08 7.28 5.07
N ALA A 135 -2.62 8.21 4.23
CA ALA A 135 -2.47 8.00 2.78
C ALA A 135 -1.58 6.79 2.47
N GLU A 136 -0.52 6.59 3.25
CA GLU A 136 0.43 5.50 3.10
C GLU A 136 -0.26 4.14 3.17
N LYS A 137 -1.12 3.92 4.18
CA LYS A 137 -1.86 2.66 4.32
C LYS A 137 -2.89 2.52 3.22
N GLN A 138 -3.60 3.60 2.90
CA GLN A 138 -4.57 3.60 1.81
C GLN A 138 -3.92 3.17 0.49
N ALA A 139 -2.71 3.62 0.16
CA ALA A 139 -2.04 3.28 -1.10
C ALA A 139 -1.81 1.77 -1.24
N ILE A 140 -1.16 1.14 -0.26
CA ILE A 140 -0.86 -0.30 -0.31
C ILE A 140 -2.11 -1.17 -0.14
N VAL A 141 -3.13 -0.72 0.59
CA VAL A 141 -4.42 -1.43 0.70
C VAL A 141 -5.26 -1.29 -0.57
N ASN A 142 -5.11 -0.19 -1.32
CA ASN A 142 -5.74 -0.03 -2.63
C ASN A 142 -5.08 -0.94 -3.67
N ASN A 143 -3.75 -0.97 -3.67
CA ASN A 143 -2.95 -1.80 -4.56
C ASN A 143 -1.97 -2.68 -3.77
N PRO A 144 -2.42 -3.86 -3.30
CA PRO A 144 -1.58 -4.78 -2.55
C PRO A 144 -0.36 -5.28 -3.31
N GLY A 145 -0.32 -5.15 -4.64
CA GLY A 145 0.82 -5.54 -5.47
C GLY A 145 1.93 -4.49 -5.58
N ALA A 146 1.74 -3.27 -5.06
CA ALA A 146 2.71 -2.19 -5.19
C ALA A 146 4.06 -2.54 -4.53
N THR A 147 5.14 -2.52 -5.29
CA THR A 147 6.51 -2.75 -4.79
C THR A 147 7.14 -1.49 -4.20
N GLN A 148 6.64 -0.32 -4.60
CA GLN A 148 7.09 0.98 -4.10
C GLN A 148 5.92 1.93 -3.89
N VAL A 149 6.01 2.75 -2.83
CA VAL A 149 5.11 3.88 -2.56
C VAL A 149 5.94 5.12 -2.25
N ASP A 150 5.65 6.24 -2.91
CA ASP A 150 6.23 7.55 -2.58
C ASP A 150 5.22 8.36 -1.75
N VAL A 151 5.67 8.97 -0.65
CA VAL A 151 4.83 9.67 0.33
C VAL A 151 5.30 11.11 0.49
N SER A 152 4.40 12.09 0.42
CA SER A 152 4.75 13.51 0.40
C SER A 152 5.17 14.08 1.76
N ARG A 153 5.03 13.32 2.85
CA ARG A 153 5.36 13.73 4.22
C ARG A 153 6.07 12.58 4.96
N PRO A 154 6.87 12.87 6.00
CA PRO A 154 7.56 11.83 6.77
C PRO A 154 6.59 10.78 7.30
N MET A 155 6.90 9.49 7.12
CA MET A 155 6.06 8.41 7.63
C MET A 155 6.00 8.43 9.15
N CYS A 156 4.79 8.31 9.71
CA CYS A 156 4.62 8.10 11.14
C CYS A 156 5.00 6.67 11.56
N LYS A 157 5.31 6.46 12.84
CA LYS A 157 5.72 5.15 13.39
C LYS A 157 4.69 4.04 13.15
N ASP A 158 3.40 4.38 13.25
CA ASP A 158 2.31 3.43 13.02
C ASP A 158 2.22 2.99 11.55
N CYS A 159 2.42 3.90 10.59
CA CYS A 159 2.57 3.53 9.18
C CYS A 159 3.81 2.66 8.95
N GLN A 160 4.93 2.92 9.63
CA GLN A 160 6.15 2.10 9.52
C GLN A 160 5.90 0.67 9.99
N ALA A 161 5.27 0.51 11.16
CA ALA A 161 4.90 -0.80 11.69
C ALA A 161 3.91 -1.54 10.77
N PHE A 162 2.90 -0.84 10.23
CA PHE A 162 1.96 -1.42 9.28
C PHE A 162 2.67 -1.98 8.04
N TYR A 163 3.58 -1.22 7.42
CA TYR A 163 4.32 -1.68 6.24
C TYR A 163 5.29 -2.83 6.55
N GLN A 164 5.84 -2.89 7.76
CA GLN A 164 6.63 -4.02 8.23
C GLN A 164 5.79 -5.30 8.32
N ALA A 165 4.59 -5.20 8.89
CA ALA A 165 3.63 -6.30 8.96
C ALA A 165 3.13 -6.72 7.56
N GLU A 166 2.83 -5.75 6.69
CA GLU A 166 2.37 -6.00 5.32
C GLU A 166 3.43 -6.72 4.48
N ALA A 167 4.70 -6.29 4.55
CA ALA A 167 5.80 -6.94 3.86
C ALA A 167 6.00 -8.40 4.31
N ALA A 168 5.87 -8.64 5.63
CA ALA A 168 5.92 -9.99 6.18
C ALA A 168 4.73 -10.84 5.71
N ALA A 169 3.51 -10.32 5.79
CA ALA A 169 2.29 -11.02 5.39
C ALA A 169 2.26 -11.37 3.89
N GLN A 170 2.82 -10.50 3.04
CA GLN A 170 2.91 -10.75 1.60
C GLN A 170 4.15 -11.54 1.18
N ASN A 171 5.05 -11.83 2.13
CA ASN A 171 6.34 -12.48 1.88
C ASN A 171 7.15 -11.83 0.75
N ARG A 172 7.11 -10.49 0.64
CA ARG A 172 7.87 -9.72 -0.34
C ARG A 172 8.34 -8.37 0.21
N PRO A 173 9.45 -7.82 -0.30
CA PRO A 173 9.86 -6.48 0.10
C PRO A 173 8.88 -5.41 -0.40
N ILE A 174 8.72 -4.35 0.39
CA ILE A 174 7.99 -3.14 0.02
C ILE A 174 8.89 -1.94 0.29
N VAL A 175 9.04 -1.07 -0.70
CA VAL A 175 9.83 0.16 -0.58
C VAL A 175 8.90 1.34 -0.33
N VAL A 176 9.20 2.17 0.67
CA VAL A 176 8.53 3.44 0.85
C VAL A 176 9.54 4.56 0.87
N SER A 177 9.34 5.55 0.00
CA SER A 177 10.13 6.76 -0.04
C SER A 177 9.32 7.89 0.61
N ASP A 178 9.86 8.49 1.67
CA ASP A 178 9.35 9.71 2.28
C ASP A 178 10.41 10.84 2.19
N PRO A 179 10.08 12.09 2.57
CA PRO A 179 11.01 13.22 2.44
C PRO A 179 12.28 13.07 3.29
N ASN A 180 12.26 12.25 4.34
CA ASN A 180 13.40 12.07 5.24
C ASN A 180 14.26 10.85 4.86
N SER A 181 13.66 9.83 4.26
CA SER A 181 14.31 8.54 4.06
C SER A 181 13.61 7.66 3.02
N ILE A 182 14.37 6.72 2.48
CA ILE A 182 13.84 5.54 1.78
C ILE A 182 13.92 4.36 2.75
N ARG A 183 12.79 3.69 2.93
CA ARG A 183 12.63 2.52 3.80
C ARG A 183 12.33 1.29 2.96
N THR A 184 13.07 0.22 3.16
CA THR A 184 12.77 -1.10 2.58
C THR A 184 12.33 -2.02 3.70
N PHE A 185 11.04 -2.36 3.71
CA PHE A 185 10.44 -3.32 4.63
C PHE A 185 10.63 -4.72 4.06
N LEU A 186 11.31 -5.59 4.79
CA LEU A 186 11.65 -6.94 4.34
C LEU A 186 10.67 -7.99 4.91
N PRO A 187 10.49 -9.13 4.21
CA PRO A 187 9.58 -10.20 4.64
C PRO A 187 9.88 -10.78 6.02
N ASN A 188 11.15 -10.74 6.43
CA ASN A 188 11.60 -11.23 7.73
C ASN A 188 11.36 -10.23 8.88
N GLY A 189 10.66 -9.12 8.61
CA GLY A 189 10.40 -8.06 9.56
C GLY A 189 11.55 -7.07 9.74
N ALA A 190 12.69 -7.23 9.06
CA ALA A 190 13.74 -6.20 9.10
C ALA A 190 13.37 -4.97 8.27
N VAL A 191 13.86 -3.80 8.67
CA VAL A 191 13.67 -2.54 7.93
C VAL A 191 15.03 -1.93 7.64
N SER A 192 15.36 -1.79 6.36
CA SER A 192 16.53 -1.03 5.92
C SER A 192 16.14 0.43 5.70
N VAL A 193 16.90 1.36 6.27
CA VAL A 193 16.61 2.80 6.19
C VAL A 193 17.80 3.51 5.57
N LYS A 194 17.55 4.21 4.46
CA LYS A 194 18.50 5.11 3.82
C LYS A 194 18.00 6.56 4.01
N PRO A 195 18.65 7.38 4.84
CA PRO A 195 18.32 8.81 4.95
C PRO A 195 18.46 9.55 3.62
N ARG A 196 17.73 10.65 3.47
CA ARG A 196 17.94 11.64 2.41
C ARG A 196 18.99 12.65 2.90
N ASP A 197 19.92 13.00 2.02
CA ASP A 197 20.94 14.04 2.27
C ASP A 197 20.34 15.46 2.15
#